data_AF-U5N601-F1
#
_entry.id   AF-U5N601-F1
#
_cell.length_a   1.000
_cell.length_b   1.000
_cell.length_c   1.000
_cell.angle_alpha   90.00
_cell.angle_beta   90.00
_cell.angle_gamma   90.00
#
_symmetry.space_group_name_H-M   'P 1'
#
loop_
_entity.id
_entity.type
_entity.pdbx_description
1 polymer ?
#
loop_
_entity_poly.entity_id
_entity_poly.type
_entity_poly.pdbx_seq_one_letter_code
_entity_poly.pdbx_strand_id
1 'polypeptide(L)' 'MTQTRDEPYDRTLLSLLTDRKEAAAYLDAVIEQEDSAAFQVALRHVANAQAQQGDLDAKD' A
#
# COMPACT_ATOMS: atom_id res chain seq x y z
N MET A 1 8.34 -24.10 1.20
CA MET A 1 8.96 -23.03 0.39
C MET A 1 8.57 -21.72 1.04
N THR A 2 9.47 -21.09 1.79
CA THR A 2 9.25 -19.74 2.33
C THR A 2 9.47 -18.76 1.18
N GLN A 3 8.40 -18.20 0.65
CA GLN A 3 8.46 -17.15 -0.36
C GLN A 3 9.27 -15.99 0.25
N THR A 4 10.50 -15.80 -0.24
CA THR A 4 11.28 -14.59 0.01
C THR A 4 10.39 -13.44 -0.39
N ARG A 5 9.87 -12.71 0.60
CA ARG A 5 9.03 -11.54 0.36
C ARG A 5 9.96 -10.52 -0.27
N ASP A 6 9.90 -10.39 -1.59
CA ASP A 6 10.72 -9.46 -2.35
C ASP A 6 10.60 -8.05 -1.76
N GLU A 7 11.60 -7.64 -0.98
CA GLU A 7 11.81 -6.28 -0.48
C GLU A 7 11.61 -5.16 -1.54
N PRO A 8 11.89 -5.36 -2.85
CA PRO A 8 11.58 -4.32 -3.85
C PRO A 8 10.09 -4.19 -4.19
N TYR A 9 9.29 -5.25 -4.05
CA TYR A 9 7.87 -5.21 -4.42
C TYR A 9 7.07 -4.37 -3.43
N ASP A 10 7.31 -4.56 -2.14
CA ASP A 10 6.69 -3.77 -1.07
C ASP A 10 7.09 -2.28 -1.18
N ARG A 11 8.35 -1.96 -1.52
CA ARG A 11 8.80 -0.56 -1.66
C ARG A 11 8.16 0.14 -2.86
N THR A 12 8.06 -0.55 -4.00
CA THR A 12 7.46 0.01 -5.22
C THR A 12 5.96 0.23 -5.03
N LEU A 13 5.28 -0.75 -4.43
CA LEU A 13 3.86 -0.63 -4.09
C LEU A 13 3.62 0.54 -3.13
N LEU A 14 4.39 0.65 -2.05
CA LEU A 14 4.23 1.74 -1.08
C LEU A 14 4.48 3.11 -1.72
N SER A 15 5.42 3.22 -2.66
CA SER A 15 5.64 4.47 -3.40
C SER A 15 4.43 4.85 -4.26
N LEU A 16 3.79 3.91 -4.93
CA LEU A 16 2.59 4.17 -5.74
C LEU A 16 1.41 4.62 -4.88
N LEU A 17 1.25 4.02 -3.69
CA LEU A 17 0.15 4.30 -2.78
C LEU A 17 0.25 5.66 -2.05
N THR A 18 1.30 6.44 -2.31
CA THR A 18 1.39 7.86 -1.91
C THR A 18 0.44 8.73 -2.75
N ASP A 19 0.15 8.35 -3.99
CA ASP A 19 -0.87 8.99 -4.80
C ASP A 19 -2.27 8.51 -4.34
N ARG A 20 -3.14 9.46 -4.02
CA ARG A 20 -4.50 9.15 -3.52
C ARG A 20 -5.36 8.40 -4.55
N LYS A 21 -5.16 8.63 -5.85
CA LYS A 21 -5.90 7.95 -6.92
C LYS A 21 -5.45 6.50 -7.05
N GLU A 22 -4.15 6.26 -7.01
CA GLU A 22 -3.58 4.90 -7.03
C GLU A 22 -4.01 4.11 -5.78
N ALA A 23 -3.99 4.74 -4.61
CA ALA A 23 -4.49 4.13 -3.38
C ALA A 23 -5.98 3.77 -3.43
N ALA A 24 -6.82 4.65 -4.01
CA ALA A 24 -8.24 4.36 -4.20
C ALA A 24 -8.47 3.20 -5.16
N ALA A 25 -7.81 3.21 -6.33
CA ALA A 25 -7.91 2.14 -7.31
C ALA A 25 -7.45 0.78 -6.74
N TYR A 26 -6.40 0.78 -5.92
CA TYR A 26 -5.93 -0.41 -5.22
C TYR A 26 -6.96 -0.95 -4.22
N LEU A 27 -7.61 -0.08 -3.44
CA LEU A 27 -8.65 -0.50 -2.49
C LEU A 27 -9.89 -1.02 -3.22
N ASP A 28 -10.32 -0.35 -4.29
CA ASP A 28 -11.45 -0.77 -5.12
C ASP A 28 -11.22 -2.19 -5.70
N ALA A 29 -10.03 -2.44 -6.26
CA ALA A 29 -9.67 -3.76 -6.78
C ALA A 29 -9.66 -4.87 -5.72
N VAL A 30 -9.44 -4.54 -4.45
CA VAL A 30 -9.48 -5.51 -3.35
C VAL A 30 -10.90 -5.69 -2.80
N ILE A 31 -11.72 -4.65 -2.81
CA ILE A 31 -13.14 -4.73 -2.48
C ILE A 31 -13.87 -5.66 -3.46
N GLU A 32 -13.57 -5.57 -4.76
CA GLU A 32 -14.12 -6.44 -5.80
C GLU A 32 -13.80 -7.93 -5.61
N GLN A 33 -12.72 -8.25 -4.88
CA GLN A 33 -12.36 -9.63 -4.57
C GLN A 33 -13.16 -10.23 -3.41
N GLU A 34 -13.96 -9.41 -2.71
CA GLU A 34 -14.79 -9.79 -1.56
C GLU A 34 -14.00 -10.49 -0.42
N ASP A 35 -12.68 -10.33 -0.40
CA ASP A 35 -11.78 -10.91 0.60
C ASP A 35 -11.47 -9.88 1.70
N SER A 36 -12.10 -10.09 2.86
CA SER A 36 -11.92 -9.22 4.03
C SER A 36 -10.49 -9.23 4.60
N ALA A 37 -9.76 -10.34 4.47
CA ALA A 37 -8.37 -10.41 4.92
C ALA A 37 -7.46 -9.62 3.96
N ALA A 38 -7.69 -9.75 2.65
CA ALA A 38 -6.98 -8.96 1.65
C ALA A 38 -7.24 -7.45 1.85
N PHE A 39 -8.48 -7.07 2.16
CA PHE A 39 -8.84 -5.66 2.42
C PHE A 39 -8.09 -5.07 3.61
N GLN A 40 -8.00 -5.80 4.72
CA GLN A 40 -7.22 -5.35 5.89
C GLN A 40 -5.73 -5.17 5.57
N VAL A 41 -5.17 -6.05 4.73
CA VAL A 41 -3.79 -5.93 4.25
C VAL A 41 -3.64 -4.68 3.36
N ALA A 42 -4.57 -4.44 2.44
CA ALA A 42 -4.57 -3.28 1.57
C ALA A 42 -4.64 -1.96 2.36
N LEU A 43 -5.50 -1.89 3.38
CA LEU A 43 -5.58 -0.74 4.29
C LEU A 43 -4.25 -0.48 5.00
N ARG A 44 -3.56 -1.54 5.46
CA ARG A 44 -2.24 -1.40 6.08
C ARG A 44 -1.20 -0.86 5.09
N HIS A 45 -1.24 -1.29 3.83
CA HIS A 45 -0.34 -0.77 2.80
C HIS A 45 -0.56 0.72 2.55
N VAL A 46 -1.81 1.15 2.39
CA VAL A 46 -2.16 2.57 2.20
C VAL A 46 -1.76 3.42 3.40
N ALA A 47 -2.04 2.97 4.62
CA ALA A 47 -1.66 3.69 5.84
C ALA A 47 -0.14 3.87 5.96
N ASN A 48 0.63 2.82 5.66
CA ASN A 48 2.08 2.87 5.71
C ASN A 48 2.68 3.80 4.65
N ALA A 49 2.10 3.83 3.44
CA ALA A 49 2.54 4.72 2.37
C ALA A 49 2.32 6.19 2.73
N GLN A 50 1.15 6.53 3.25
CA GLN A 50 0.81 7.90 3.64
C GLN A 50 1.65 8.39 4.82
N ALA A 51 1.94 7.52 5.81
CA ALA A 51 2.82 7.85 6.92
C ALA A 51 4.26 8.15 6.45
N GLN A 52 4.78 7.39 5.48
CA GLN A 52 6.09 7.66 4.88
C GLN A 52 6.13 8.99 4.12
N GLN A 53 5.06 9.33 3.40
CA GLN A 53 4.97 10.60 2.67
C GLN A 53 4.96 11.81 3.62
N GLY A 54 4.31 11.69 4.79
CA GLY A 54 4.34 12.73 5.82
C GLY A 54 5.71 12.92 6.48
N ASP A 55 6.53 11.87 6.62
CA ASP A 55 7.91 11.98 7.11
C ASP A 55 8.84 12.65 6.08
N LEU A 56 8.57 12.44 4.79
CA LEU A 56 9.31 13.10 3.70
C LEU A 56 8.97 14.59 3.62
N ASP A 57 7.69 14.98 3.76
CA ASP A 57 7.25 16.38 3.73
C ASP A 57 7.76 17.19 4.94
N ALA A 58 8.01 16.53 6.08
CA ALA A 58 8.53 17.16 7.30
C ALA A 58 10.05 17.43 7.27
N LYS A 59 10.76 17.01 6.22
CA LYS A 59 12.22 17.14 6.06
C LYS A 59 12.67 18.17 5.01
N ASP A 60 11.72 18.80 4.30
CA ASP A 60 11.94 19.94 3.39
C ASP A 60 11.57 21.28 4.06
#